data_AF-A0A6V7I0M2-F1
#
_entry.id   AF-A0A6V7I0M2-F1
#
_cell.length_a   1.000
_cell.length_b   1.000
_cell.length_c   1.000
_cell.angle_alpha   90.00
_cell.angle_beta   90.00
_cell.angle_gamma   90.00
#
_symmetry.space_group_name_H-M   'P 1'
#
loop_
_entity.id
_entity.type
_entity.pdbx_description
1 polymer ?
#
loop_
_entity_poly.entity_id
_entity_poly.type
_entity_poly.pdbx_seq_one_letter_code
_entity_poly.pdbx_strand_id
1 'polypeptide(L)'
;NAGLNKLERTSHDFIFLMADRDPSEILYKRVLKALDGTEKFTYKKNLYGIPERLLLPKGKRAGSIFQLFAYVSPVTQPVTYKSRVFGSYQYYMKPGGFPLDRPIYYPHFQGPNMFFKDITIYHKTDVDPNATT
;
A
#
# COMPACT_ATOMS: atom_id res chain seq x y z
N ASN A 1 10.71 -14.28 16.40
CA ASN A 1 11.83 -14.24 17.36
C ASN A 1 11.30 -13.78 18.71
N ALA A 2 11.72 -14.44 19.79
CA ALA A 2 11.40 -13.99 21.14
C ALA A 2 12.11 -12.65 21.44
N GLY A 3 11.52 -11.82 22.29
CA GLY A 3 12.10 -10.53 22.72
C GLY A 3 11.60 -9.32 21.91
N LEU A 4 12.35 -8.21 22.00
CA LEU A 4 12.04 -6.97 21.32
C LEU A 4 12.31 -7.10 19.82
N ASN A 5 11.31 -6.80 19.00
CA ASN A 5 11.41 -6.83 17.55
C ASN A 5 11.03 -5.45 16.97
N LYS A 6 11.76 -5.02 15.94
CA LYS A 6 11.45 -3.82 15.15
C LYS A 6 11.03 -4.25 13.75
N LEU A 7 9.86 -3.81 13.31
CA LEU A 7 9.36 -4.05 11.97
C LEU A 7 9.42 -2.75 11.17
N GLU A 8 10.02 -2.81 9.99
CA GLU A 8 10.09 -1.69 9.05
C GLU A 8 9.36 -2.06 7.77
N ARG A 9 8.53 -1.14 7.27
CA ARG A 9 7.75 -1.25 6.05
C ARG A 9 7.82 0.07 5.33
N THR A 10 8.11 0.04 4.03
CA THR A 10 8.06 1.23 3.18
C THR A 10 6.65 1.36 2.56
N SER A 11 6.28 2.56 2.11
CA SER A 11 5.01 2.79 1.42
C SER A 11 4.86 1.94 0.16
N HIS A 12 5.98 1.58 -0.47
CA HIS A 12 6.04 0.77 -1.68
C HIS A 12 5.74 -0.73 -1.42
N ASP A 13 5.78 -1.18 -0.17
CA ASP A 13 5.60 -2.60 0.20
C ASP A 13 4.14 -3.01 0.39
N PHE A 14 3.19 -2.08 0.20
CA PHE A 14 1.77 -2.38 0.36
C PHE A 14 1.25 -3.26 -0.79
N ILE A 15 0.76 -4.45 -0.44
CA ILE A 15 0.36 -5.49 -1.40
C ILE A 15 -0.79 -5.08 -2.33
N PHE A 16 -1.59 -4.10 -1.93
CA PHE A 16 -2.74 -3.61 -2.68
C PHE A 16 -2.39 -2.43 -3.61
N LEU A 17 -1.14 -1.95 -3.61
CA LEU A 17 -0.70 -0.89 -4.50
C LEU A 17 -0.24 -1.43 -5.85
N MET A 18 -0.37 -0.58 -6.87
CA MET A 18 0.23 -0.79 -8.17
C MET A 18 0.95 0.48 -8.64
N ALA A 19 2.04 0.27 -9.39
CA ALA A 19 2.71 1.32 -10.12
C ALA A 19 1.84 1.82 -11.28
N ASP A 20 2.15 3.01 -11.77
CA ASP A 20 1.49 3.59 -12.91
C ASP A 20 1.65 2.71 -14.16
N ARG A 21 0.62 2.71 -15.01
CA ARG A 21 0.63 1.93 -16.25
C ARG A 21 1.52 2.62 -17.27
N ASP A 22 2.30 1.80 -17.97
CA ASP A 22 3.12 2.31 -19.06
C ASP A 22 2.20 2.63 -20.25
N PRO A 23 2.44 3.72 -20.98
CA PRO A 23 1.78 3.94 -22.26
C PRO A 23 2.00 2.76 -23.21
N SER A 24 1.03 2.49 -24.09
CA SER A 24 1.09 1.39 -25.05
C SER A 24 2.32 1.45 -25.96
N GLU A 25 2.76 2.65 -26.33
CA GLU A 25 3.96 2.85 -27.14
C GLU A 25 5.24 2.35 -26.44
N ILE A 26 5.36 2.61 -25.13
CA ILE A 26 6.51 2.14 -24.33
C ILE A 26 6.48 0.62 -24.22
N LEU A 27 5.29 0.04 -24.01
CA LEU A 27 5.12 -1.41 -24.00
C LEU A 27 5.51 -2.02 -25.35
N TYR A 28 5.06 -1.43 -26.45
CA TYR A 28 5.36 -1.89 -27.81
C TYR A 28 6.87 -1.87 -28.09
N LYS A 29 7.56 -0.78 -27.76
CA LYS A 29 9.02 -0.68 -27.90
C LYS A 29 9.77 -1.76 -27.10
N ARG A 30 9.31 -2.06 -25.88
CA ARG A 30 9.88 -3.14 -25.05
C ARG A 30 9.66 -4.52 -25.66
N VAL A 31 8.52 -4.75 -26.31
CA VAL A 31 8.25 -6.01 -27.03
C VAL A 31 9.19 -6.16 -28.22
N LEU A 32 9.33 -5.12 -29.04
CA LEU A 32 10.25 -5.15 -30.20
C LEU A 32 11.69 -5.45 -29.78
N LYS A 33 12.21 -4.72 -28.79
CA LYS A 33 13.55 -4.97 -28.25
C LYS A 33 13.75 -6.39 -27.75
N ALA A 34 12.71 -7.00 -27.18
CA ALA A 34 12.77 -8.36 -26.70
C ALA A 34 12.73 -9.41 -27.83
N LEU A 35 12.01 -9.13 -28.90
CA LEU A 35 12.04 -9.95 -30.12
C LEU A 35 13.42 -9.89 -30.79
N ASP A 36 14.05 -8.72 -30.79
CA ASP A 36 15.41 -8.50 -31.31
C ASP A 36 16.51 -9.07 -30.39
N GLY A 37 16.15 -9.64 -29.24
CA GLY A 37 17.08 -10.24 -28.29
C GLY A 37 17.90 -9.23 -27.47
N THR A 38 17.64 -7.93 -27.61
CA THR A 38 18.40 -6.86 -26.93
C THR A 38 18.02 -6.70 -25.45
N GLU A 39 16.76 -6.97 -25.09
CA GLU A 39 16.27 -6.85 -23.72
C GLU A 39 15.35 -8.02 -23.34
N LYS A 40 15.35 -8.45 -22.07
CA LYS A 40 14.40 -9.47 -21.60
C LYS A 40 13.04 -8.83 -21.33
N PHE A 41 11.98 -9.38 -21.94
CA PHE A 41 10.62 -8.95 -21.62
C PHE A 41 10.20 -9.42 -20.23
N THR A 42 9.83 -8.48 -19.36
CA THR A 42 9.37 -8.74 -18.00
C THR A 42 7.94 -8.23 -17.80
N TYR A 43 7.08 -9.11 -17.28
CA TYR A 43 5.71 -8.75 -16.93
C TYR A 43 5.68 -7.99 -15.59
N LYS A 44 4.80 -7.00 -15.50
CA LYS A 44 4.48 -6.37 -14.19
C LYS A 44 3.84 -7.42 -13.28
N LYS A 45 4.27 -7.47 -12.03
CA LYS A 45 3.87 -8.51 -11.05
C LYS A 45 2.38 -8.46 -10.71
N ASN A 46 1.81 -7.25 -10.69
CA ASN A 46 0.41 -6.98 -10.35
C ASN A 46 -0.18 -6.12 -11.49
N LEU A 47 -1.27 -6.55 -12.12
CA LEU A 47 -1.94 -5.80 -13.19
C LEU A 47 -3.03 -4.85 -12.65
N TYR A 48 -3.45 -5.08 -11.41
CA TYR A 48 -4.52 -4.35 -10.75
C TYR A 48 -4.16 -4.06 -9.29
N GLY A 49 -4.56 -2.87 -8.83
CA GLY A 49 -4.34 -2.37 -7.48
C GLY A 49 -4.72 -0.89 -7.40
N ILE A 50 -4.59 -0.32 -6.21
CA ILE A 50 -4.72 1.13 -6.01
C ILE A 50 -3.46 1.79 -6.57
N PRO A 51 -3.55 2.81 -7.43
CA PRO A 51 -2.37 3.55 -7.88
C PRO A 51 -1.60 4.09 -6.68
N GLU A 52 -0.30 3.82 -6.63
CA GLU A 52 0.55 4.21 -5.51
C GLU A 52 0.49 5.71 -5.20
N ARG A 53 0.40 6.55 -6.23
CA ARG A 53 0.25 8.00 -6.11
C ARG A 53 -1.04 8.45 -5.40
N LEU A 54 -2.01 7.55 -5.21
CA LEU A 54 -3.28 7.78 -4.52
C LEU A 54 -3.36 7.05 -3.16
N LEU A 55 -2.23 6.54 -2.65
CA LEU A 55 -2.18 5.86 -1.34
C LEU A 55 -2.71 6.76 -0.20
N LEU A 56 -2.42 8.06 -0.26
CA LEU A 56 -2.82 9.02 0.75
C LEU A 56 -3.94 9.94 0.23
N PRO A 57 -4.93 10.28 1.08
CA PRO A 57 -5.90 11.31 0.74
C PRO A 57 -5.20 12.66 0.60
N LYS A 58 -5.83 13.58 -0.14
CA LYS A 58 -5.33 14.95 -0.28
C LYS A 58 -5.35 15.66 1.08
N GLY A 59 -4.16 16.03 1.59
CA GLY A 59 -4.02 16.83 2.80
C GLY A 59 -4.41 18.30 2.61
N LYS A 60 -4.38 19.06 3.71
CA LYS A 60 -4.38 20.53 3.70
C LYS A 60 -2.95 21.06 3.78
N ARG A 61 -2.73 22.32 3.36
CA ARG A 61 -1.43 22.99 3.54
C ARG A 61 -1.04 23.07 5.02
N ALA A 62 -1.99 23.42 5.88
CA ALA A 62 -1.82 23.44 7.34
C ALA A 62 -1.71 22.05 7.99
N GLY A 63 -1.83 20.97 7.20
CA GLY A 63 -1.93 19.61 7.70
C GLY A 63 -3.37 19.17 7.92
N SER A 64 -3.66 17.94 7.53
CA SER A 64 -4.88 17.22 7.89
C SER A 64 -4.52 16.11 8.87
N ILE A 65 -5.19 16.08 10.02
CA ILE A 65 -4.98 15.04 11.04
C ILE A 65 -5.73 13.78 10.62
N PHE A 66 -5.02 12.65 10.63
CA PHE A 66 -5.55 11.31 10.47
C PHE A 66 -5.00 10.43 11.57
N GLN A 67 -5.55 9.22 11.70
CA GLN A 67 -5.04 8.22 12.63
C GLN A 67 -4.53 7.01 11.85
N LEU A 68 -3.28 6.65 12.06
CA LEU A 68 -2.70 5.39 11.60
C LEU A 68 -3.04 4.30 12.63
N PHE A 69 -3.62 3.22 12.15
CA PHE A 69 -3.89 2.02 12.94
C PHE A 69 -2.99 0.88 12.49
N ALA A 70 -2.27 0.29 13.44
CA ALA A 70 -1.48 -0.92 13.25
C ALA A 70 -1.96 -2.02 14.18
N TYR A 71 -2.00 -3.25 13.67
CA TYR A 71 -2.46 -4.42 14.40
C TYR A 71 -1.60 -5.64 14.06
N VAL A 72 -1.19 -6.37 15.09
CA VAL A 72 -0.41 -7.60 14.95
C VAL A 72 -1.23 -8.78 15.48
N SER A 73 -1.50 -9.77 14.63
CA SER A 73 -2.17 -11.01 15.04
C SER A 73 -1.28 -12.22 14.87
N PRO A 74 -1.45 -13.26 15.71
CA PRO A 74 -0.89 -14.58 15.44
C PRO A 74 -1.37 -15.10 14.07
N VAL A 75 -0.44 -15.65 13.29
CA VAL A 75 -0.72 -16.30 12.01
C VAL A 75 -0.57 -17.80 12.21
N THR A 76 -1.66 -18.56 12.08
CA THR A 76 -1.65 -20.02 12.31
C THR A 76 -1.60 -20.83 11.03
N GLN A 77 -2.30 -20.39 9.98
CA GLN A 77 -2.40 -21.11 8.70
C GLN A 77 -2.27 -20.12 7.54
N PRO A 78 -1.04 -19.70 7.19
CA PRO A 78 -0.83 -18.80 6.06
C PRO A 78 -1.19 -19.52 4.75
N VAL A 79 -2.08 -18.92 3.98
CA VAL A 79 -2.45 -19.34 2.63
C VAL A 79 -1.71 -18.45 1.64
N THR A 80 -1.08 -19.08 0.65
CA THR A 80 -0.44 -18.34 -0.44
C THR A 80 -1.47 -18.08 -1.53
N TYR A 81 -1.83 -16.82 -1.72
CA TYR A 81 -2.62 -16.39 -2.87
C TYR A 81 -1.69 -16.10 -4.05
N LYS A 82 -2.03 -16.62 -5.24
CA LYS A 82 -1.36 -16.29 -6.50
C LYS A 82 -2.40 -15.93 -7.54
N SER A 83 -2.30 -14.72 -8.07
CA SER A 83 -3.13 -14.22 -9.16
C SER A 83 -2.26 -13.46 -10.15
N ARG A 84 -2.56 -13.60 -11.44
CA ARG A 84 -1.97 -12.74 -12.47
C ARG A 84 -2.49 -11.30 -12.38
N VAL A 85 -3.65 -11.10 -11.75
CA VAL A 85 -4.31 -9.80 -11.64
C VAL A 85 -3.81 -9.05 -10.41
N PHE A 86 -3.86 -9.69 -9.24
CA PHE A 86 -3.53 -9.05 -7.95
C PHE A 86 -2.14 -9.43 -7.41
N GLY A 87 -1.34 -10.16 -8.18
CA GLY A 87 -0.01 -10.60 -7.76
C GLY A 87 -0.03 -11.78 -6.79
N SER A 88 1.03 -11.90 -6.01
CA SER A 88 1.20 -12.98 -5.04
C SER A 88 1.46 -12.42 -3.64
N TYR A 89 0.67 -12.87 -2.67
CA TYR A 89 0.80 -12.49 -1.27
C TYR A 89 0.34 -13.62 -0.35
N GLN A 90 0.82 -13.59 0.90
CA GLN A 90 0.34 -14.49 1.94
C GLN A 90 -0.79 -13.81 2.70
N TYR A 91 -1.84 -14.55 2.98
CA TYR A 91 -2.94 -14.10 3.82
C TYR A 91 -3.36 -15.22 4.75
N TYR A 92 -3.98 -14.87 5.86
CA TYR A 92 -4.62 -15.82 6.76
C TYR A 92 -6.14 -15.78 6.50
N MET A 93 -6.86 -16.88 6.70
CA MET A 93 -8.31 -17.01 6.46
C MET A 93 -9.16 -16.20 7.45
N LYS A 94 -8.93 -14.89 7.50
CA LYS A 94 -9.75 -13.91 8.20
C LYS A 94 -10.61 -13.14 7.19
N PRO A 95 -11.74 -12.57 7.65
CA PRO A 95 -12.56 -11.72 6.81
C PRO A 95 -11.76 -10.56 6.22
N GLY A 96 -12.16 -10.11 5.03
CA GLY A 96 -11.61 -8.89 4.44
C GLY A 96 -11.84 -7.71 5.37
N GLY A 97 -10.78 -6.97 5.71
CA GLY A 97 -10.84 -5.84 6.63
C GLY A 97 -10.61 -6.18 8.11
N PHE A 98 -10.40 -7.46 8.47
CA PHE A 98 -10.07 -7.84 9.85
C PHE A 98 -8.86 -7.05 10.41
N PRO A 99 -8.92 -6.53 11.65
CA PRO A 99 -9.96 -6.70 12.67
C PRO A 99 -11.08 -5.65 12.66
N LEU A 100 -11.17 -4.82 11.62
CA LEU A 100 -12.16 -3.75 11.43
C LEU A 100 -13.36 -4.19 10.57
N ASP A 101 -13.52 -5.50 10.35
CA ASP A 101 -14.56 -6.10 9.51
C ASP A 101 -15.97 -6.09 10.15
N ARG A 102 -16.07 -5.69 11.42
CA ARG A 102 -17.30 -5.71 12.22
C ARG A 102 -17.39 -4.48 13.15
N PRO A 103 -18.58 -4.14 13.67
CA PRO A 103 -18.73 -3.11 14.68
C PRO A 103 -17.85 -3.37 15.91
N ILE A 104 -17.21 -2.30 16.38
CA ILE A 104 -16.26 -2.33 17.49
C ILE A 104 -16.93 -1.71 18.71
N TYR A 105 -16.91 -2.44 19.83
CA TYR A 105 -17.47 -1.97 21.09
C TYR A 105 -16.35 -1.55 22.05
N TYR A 106 -16.29 -0.25 22.34
CA TYR A 106 -15.38 0.31 23.35
C TYR A 106 -15.69 -0.29 24.73
N PRO A 107 -14.69 -0.60 25.59
CA PRO A 107 -13.24 -0.36 25.44
C PRO A 107 -12.45 -1.52 24.82
N HIS A 108 -13.09 -2.55 24.28
CA HIS A 108 -12.46 -3.83 23.89
C HIS A 108 -11.48 -3.74 22.70
N PHE A 109 -11.21 -2.54 22.18
CA PHE A 109 -10.38 -2.28 21.01
C PHE A 109 -9.11 -1.51 21.34
N GLN A 110 -8.49 -1.85 22.47
CA GLN A 110 -7.23 -1.28 22.95
C GLN A 110 -6.29 -2.40 23.45
N GLY A 111 -6.18 -3.49 22.68
CA GLY A 111 -5.32 -4.61 23.01
C GLY A 111 -3.82 -4.25 22.93
N PRO A 112 -2.93 -5.01 23.61
CA PRO A 112 -1.48 -4.75 23.61
C PRO A 112 -0.81 -4.97 22.23
N ASN A 113 -1.55 -5.56 21.28
CA ASN A 113 -1.15 -5.79 19.91
C ASN A 113 -1.81 -4.84 18.90
N MET A 114 -2.47 -3.79 19.40
CA MET A 114 -3.05 -2.69 18.64
C MET A 114 -2.28 -1.40 18.93
N PHE A 115 -2.08 -0.58 17.91
CA PHE A 115 -1.40 0.69 18.04
C PHE A 115 -2.10 1.75 17.21
N PHE A 116 -2.44 2.87 17.84
CA PHE A 116 -3.02 4.04 17.20
C PHE A 116 -2.03 5.18 17.27
N LYS A 117 -1.82 5.86 16.15
CA LYS A 117 -0.93 7.00 16.07
C LYS A 117 -1.58 8.11 15.26
N ASP A 118 -1.74 9.27 15.87
CA ASP A 118 -2.13 10.45 15.13
C ASP A 118 -0.99 10.86 14.20
N ILE A 119 -1.35 11.10 12.94
CA ILE A 119 -0.45 11.46 11.85
C ILE A 119 -1.02 12.69 11.13
N THR A 120 -0.12 13.47 10.52
CA THR A 120 -0.51 14.67 9.77
C THR A 120 -0.11 14.52 8.32
N ILE A 121 -1.07 14.69 7.41
CA ILE A 121 -0.85 14.69 5.96
C ILE A 121 -0.84 16.14 5.48
N TYR A 122 0.30 16.55 4.90
CA TYR A 122 0.48 17.87 4.33
C TYR A 122 0.36 17.83 2.81
N HIS A 123 -0.36 18.78 2.25
CA HIS A 123 -0.40 18.97 0.79
C HIS A 123 0.52 20.11 0.38
N LYS A 124 1.62 19.76 -0.29
CA LYS A 124 2.53 20.72 -0.91
C LYS A 124 1.92 21.19 -2.23
N THR A 125 2.00 22.48 -2.50
CA THR A 125 1.61 23.09 -3.77
C THR A 125 2.79 23.80 -4.36
N ASP A 126 2.91 23.81 -5.69
CA ASP A 126 3.97 24.53 -6.40
C ASP A 126 3.80 26.06 -6.36
N VAL A 127 2.66 26.54 -5.85
CA VAL A 127 2.37 27.97 -5.67
C VAL A 127 2.95 28.44 -4.33
N ASP A 128 3.88 29.39 -4.41
CA ASP A 128 4.47 30.11 -3.29
C ASP A 128 3.37 30.74 -2.40
N PRO A 129 3.36 30.52 -1.08
CA PRO A 129 2.38 31.14 -0.18
C PRO A 129 2.38 32.68 -0.18
N ASN A 130 3.43 33.34 -0.70
CA ASN A 130 3.51 34.79 -0.83
C ASN A 130 3.09 35.34 -2.20
N ALA A 131 2.65 34.48 -3.13
CA ALA A 131 2.07 34.94 -4.39
C ALA A 131 0.64 35.47 -4.13
N THR A 132 0.56 36.70 -3.65
CA THR A 132 -0.66 37.53 -3.67
C THR A 132 -1.12 37.70 -5.12
N THR A 133 -2.27 37.12 -5.47
CA THR A 133 -3.17 37.64 -6.52
C THR A 133 -4.24 38.51 -5.88
#